data_AF-A0ABD1MER2-F1
#
_entry.id   AF-A0ABD1MER2-F1
#
_cell.length_a   1.000
_cell.length_b   1.000
_cell.length_c   1.000
_cell.angle_alpha   90.00
_cell.angle_beta   90.00
_cell.angle_gamma   90.00
#
_symmetry.space_group_name_H-M   'P 1'
#
loop_
_entity.id
_entity.type
_entity.pdbx_description
1 polymer ?
#
loop_
_entity_poly.entity_id
_entity_poly.type
_entity_poly.pdbx_seq_one_letter_code
_entity_poly.pdbx_strand_id
1 'polypeptide(L)'
;MPWPCLVNVVYNPKLVEFCFDRFHVGVWSSRAKGNVDEAITFLMGNSASKLLFCWNQSHCTRTRFTTVENKEKPLVMKGLRKLWEKEDPDLPWEKGEFNDSNTLLLDDSPYKALLNPKHTTIFPCSYRYYHTRDSELGPGGDVQV
;
A
#
# COMPACT_ATOMS: atom_id res chain seq x y z
N MET A 1 8.31 0.01 21.65
CA MET A 1 7.97 0.82 20.46
C MET A 1 6.88 0.08 19.71
N PRO A 2 5.84 0.76 19.20
CA PRO A 2 4.85 0.11 18.34
C PRO A 2 5.54 -0.47 17.09
N TRP A 3 5.08 -1.63 16.64
CA TRP A 3 5.56 -2.25 15.41
C TRP A 3 5.29 -1.31 14.22
N PRO A 4 6.22 -1.16 13.26
CA PRO A 4 6.00 -0.26 12.13
C PRO A 4 4.89 -0.79 11.21
N CYS A 5 4.10 0.09 10.60
CA CYS A 5 3.05 -0.27 9.64
C CYS A 5 3.54 -0.09 8.21
N LEU A 6 3.41 -1.13 7.38
CA LEU A 6 3.65 -1.06 5.94
C LEU A 6 2.33 -1.16 5.19
N VAL A 7 2.07 -0.16 4.35
CA VAL A 7 0.90 -0.12 3.48
C VAL A 7 1.31 -0.37 2.04
N ASN A 8 0.74 -1.43 1.47
CA ASN A 8 0.92 -1.96 0.11
C ASN A 8 2.18 -2.83 -0.06
N VAL A 9 1.99 -4.01 -0.65
CA VAL A 9 3.07 -4.93 -0.99
C VAL A 9 2.86 -5.38 -2.42
N VAL A 10 3.79 -5.03 -3.30
CA VAL A 10 3.90 -5.66 -4.61
C VAL A 10 4.41 -7.08 -4.39
N TYR A 11 3.79 -8.06 -5.05
CA TYR A 11 3.98 -9.46 -4.69
C TYR A 11 5.35 -10.00 -5.10
N ASN A 12 6.28 -10.00 -4.15
CA ASN A 12 7.44 -10.87 -4.11
C ASN A 12 7.33 -11.69 -2.82
N PRO A 13 7.20 -13.03 -2.87
CA PRO A 13 6.95 -13.86 -1.68
C PRO A 13 7.94 -13.63 -0.54
N LYS A 14 9.24 -13.43 -0.85
CA LYS A 14 10.29 -13.20 0.14
C LYS A 14 10.14 -11.83 0.80
N LEU A 15 9.83 -10.80 0.01
CA LEU A 15 9.56 -9.46 0.55
C LEU A 15 8.29 -9.47 1.42
N VAL A 16 7.22 -10.12 0.95
CA VAL A 16 5.96 -10.26 1.69
C VAL A 16 6.21 -10.91 3.06
N GLU A 17 6.97 -12.01 3.09
CA GLU A 17 7.33 -12.71 4.33
C GLU A 17 8.15 -11.80 5.26
N PHE A 18 9.21 -11.16 4.74
CA PHE A 18 9.99 -10.19 5.50
C PHE A 18 9.10 -9.07 6.09
N CYS A 19 8.16 -8.55 5.29
CA CYS A 19 7.26 -7.50 5.73
C CYS A 19 6.37 -7.99 6.88
N PHE A 20 5.82 -9.20 6.81
CA PHE A 20 5.03 -9.76 7.92
C PHE A 20 5.85 -10.01 9.18
N ASP A 21 7.15 -10.32 9.05
CA ASP A 21 8.04 -10.57 10.18
C ASP A 21 8.49 -9.29 10.90
N ARG A 22 8.36 -8.12 10.25
CA ARG A 22 8.90 -6.83 10.72
C ARG A 22 7.87 -5.72 10.86
N PHE A 23 6.73 -5.84 10.18
CA PHE A 23 5.71 -4.80 10.07
C PHE A 23 4.31 -5.36 10.28
N HIS A 24 3.42 -4.48 10.73
CA HIS A 24 2.00 -4.62 10.50
C HIS A 24 1.69 -4.29 9.04
N VAL A 25 1.29 -5.29 8.27
CA VAL A 25 1.08 -5.15 6.82
C VAL A 25 -0.39 -4.91 6.51
N GLY A 26 -0.68 -3.85 5.76
CA GLY A 26 -1.99 -3.60 5.18
C GLY A 26 -1.92 -3.44 3.67
N VAL A 27 -3.00 -3.76 2.97
CA VAL A 27 -3.12 -3.46 1.54
C VAL A 27 -4.04 -2.26 1.35
N TRP A 28 -3.60 -1.30 0.55
CA TRP A 28 -4.44 -0.18 0.13
C TRP A 28 -4.38 -0.05 -1.38
N SER A 29 -5.47 -0.40 -2.06
CA SER A 29 -5.57 -0.35 -3.53
C SER A 29 -6.48 0.78 -4.00
N SER A 30 -6.17 1.37 -5.15
CA SER A 30 -7.05 2.34 -5.83
C SER A 30 -8.07 1.68 -6.77
N ARG A 31 -8.25 0.35 -6.68
CA ARG A 31 -9.20 -0.44 -7.46
C ARG A 31 -10.49 -0.72 -6.68
N ALA A 32 -11.56 -1.05 -7.40
CA ALA A 32 -12.82 -1.49 -6.81
C ALA A 32 -12.63 -2.78 -5.98
N LYS A 33 -13.46 -2.96 -4.94
CA LYS A 33 -13.32 -4.04 -3.96
C LYS A 33 -13.15 -5.43 -4.59
N GLY A 34 -14.00 -5.81 -5.55
CA GLY A 34 -13.92 -7.13 -6.20
C GLY A 34 -12.56 -7.42 -6.82
N ASN A 35 -11.99 -6.45 -7.54
CA ASN A 35 -10.65 -6.59 -8.13
C ASN A 35 -9.54 -6.71 -7.08
N VAL A 36 -9.72 -6.10 -5.90
CA VAL A 36 -8.76 -6.19 -4.79
C VAL A 36 -8.86 -7.56 -4.15
N ASP A 37 -10.07 -8.01 -3.83
CA ASP A 37 -10.31 -9.31 -3.20
C ASP A 37 -9.77 -10.46 -4.07
N GLU A 38 -10.02 -10.43 -5.38
CA GLU A 38 -9.48 -11.40 -6.33
C GLU A 38 -7.95 -11.38 -6.36
N ALA A 39 -7.34 -10.19 -6.45
CA ALA A 39 -5.89 -10.06 -6.47
C ALA A 39 -5.25 -10.57 -5.16
N ILE A 40 -5.85 -10.29 -4.01
CA ILE A 40 -5.35 -10.76 -2.71
C ILE A 40 -5.46 -12.27 -2.59
N THR A 41 -6.59 -12.83 -3.01
CA THR A 41 -6.79 -14.28 -3.02
C THR A 41 -5.76 -14.96 -3.91
N PHE A 42 -5.54 -14.44 -5.12
CA PHE A 42 -4.62 -15.01 -6.09
C PHE A 42 -3.14 -14.87 -5.69
N LEU A 43 -2.74 -13.68 -5.22
CA LEU A 43 -1.34 -13.39 -4.92
C LEU A 43 -0.95 -13.90 -3.52
N MET A 44 -1.72 -13.56 -2.49
CA MET A 44 -1.31 -13.78 -1.11
C MET A 44 -1.77 -15.13 -0.54
N GLY A 45 -2.80 -15.75 -1.13
CA GLY A 45 -3.33 -17.04 -0.67
C GLY A 45 -3.57 -17.07 0.84
N ASN A 46 -3.03 -18.09 1.52
CA ASN A 46 -3.19 -18.26 2.98
C ASN A 46 -2.58 -17.11 3.80
N SER A 47 -1.54 -16.44 3.28
CA SER A 47 -0.89 -15.30 3.95
C SER A 47 -1.77 -14.06 4.00
N ALA A 48 -2.85 -13.99 3.21
CA ALA A 48 -3.82 -12.90 3.27
C ALA A 48 -4.44 -12.72 4.66
N SER A 49 -4.57 -13.81 5.44
CA SER A 49 -5.09 -13.77 6.81
C SER A 49 -4.20 -13.00 7.80
N LYS A 50 -2.93 -12.76 7.45
CA LYS A 50 -1.99 -11.96 8.26
C LYS A 50 -2.11 -10.45 8.02
N LEU A 51 -2.89 -10.02 7.02
CA LEU A 51 -3.10 -8.61 6.74
C LEU A 51 -3.89 -7.95 7.87
N LEU A 52 -3.41 -6.81 8.35
CA LEU A 52 -4.08 -6.03 9.38
C LEU A 52 -5.34 -5.35 8.83
N PHE A 53 -5.32 -4.96 7.55
CA PHE A 53 -6.47 -4.43 6.84
C PHE A 53 -6.32 -4.59 5.32
N CYS A 54 -7.45 -4.53 4.62
CA CYS A 54 -7.51 -4.52 3.15
C CYS A 54 -8.45 -3.40 2.67
N TRP A 55 -7.85 -2.29 2.26
CA TRP A 55 -8.54 -1.12 1.74
C TRP A 55 -8.56 -1.09 0.22
N ASN A 56 -9.70 -0.67 -0.32
CA ASN A 56 -9.95 -0.49 -1.74
C ASN A 56 -10.17 0.99 -2.09
N GLN A 57 -10.57 1.28 -3.33
CA GLN A 57 -10.75 2.64 -3.83
C GLN A 57 -11.64 3.52 -2.95
N SER A 58 -12.66 2.97 -2.26
CA SER A 58 -13.55 3.75 -1.39
C SER A 58 -12.83 4.45 -0.23
N HIS A 59 -11.66 3.94 0.16
CA HIS A 59 -10.86 4.50 1.25
C HIS A 59 -9.94 5.62 0.76
N CYS A 60 -9.70 5.73 -0.56
CA CYS A 60 -8.88 6.78 -1.12
C CYS A 60 -9.57 8.16 -1.00
N THR A 61 -8.78 9.22 -0.92
CA THR A 61 -9.27 10.60 -1.03
C THR A 61 -9.52 10.92 -2.51
N ARG A 62 -10.78 11.09 -2.89
CA ARG A 62 -11.17 11.41 -4.26
C ARG A 62 -10.98 12.88 -4.56
N THR A 63 -10.37 13.20 -5.69
CA THR A 63 -10.28 14.58 -6.19
C THR A 63 -11.38 14.88 -7.21
N ARG A 64 -11.46 16.13 -7.66
CA ARG A 64 -12.33 16.53 -8.79
C ARG A 64 -11.67 16.32 -10.15
N PHE A 65 -10.45 15.77 -10.18
CA PHE A 65 -9.65 15.59 -11.37
C PHE A 65 -9.57 14.12 -11.78
N THR A 66 -9.12 13.89 -13.01
CA THR A 66 -8.82 12.57 -13.57
C THR A 66 -7.32 12.49 -13.86
N THR A 67 -6.81 11.27 -14.03
CA THR A 67 -5.39 11.07 -14.33
C THR A 67 -5.06 11.62 -15.72
N VAL A 68 -3.83 12.12 -15.91
CA VAL A 68 -3.40 12.71 -17.18
C VAL A 68 -3.43 11.66 -18.30
N GLU A 69 -3.08 10.42 -17.98
CA GLU A 69 -2.98 9.31 -18.92
C GLU A 69 -4.36 8.73 -19.30
N ASN A 70 -5.35 8.86 -18.42
CA ASN A 70 -6.70 8.33 -18.61
C ASN A 70 -7.76 9.25 -17.99
N LYS A 71 -8.53 9.90 -18.85
CA LYS A 71 -9.60 10.85 -18.47
C LYS A 71 -10.80 10.18 -17.80
N GLU A 72 -10.98 8.88 -17.92
CA GLU A 72 -12.05 8.13 -17.24
C GLU A 72 -11.62 7.67 -15.85
N LYS A 73 -10.30 7.64 -15.58
CA LYS A 73 -9.75 7.21 -14.31
C LYS A 73 -9.71 8.37 -13.33
N PRO A 74 -10.47 8.32 -12.21
CA PRO A 74 -10.45 9.38 -11.22
C PRO A 74 -9.06 9.49 -10.58
N LEU A 75 -8.60 10.72 -10.36
CA LEU A 75 -7.39 10.98 -9.62
C LEU A 75 -7.72 10.88 -8.13
N VAL A 76 -7.11 9.88 -7.48
CA VAL A 76 -7.31 9.58 -6.06
C VAL A 76 -5.97 9.57 -5.33
N MET A 77 -5.99 9.97 -4.06
CA MET A 77 -4.82 10.03 -3.18
C MET A 77 -5.00 9.07 -2.00
N LYS A 78 -3.89 8.58 -1.44
CA LYS A 78 -3.84 7.70 -0.27
C LYS A 78 -3.21 8.46 0.89
N GLY A 79 -4.06 9.13 1.67
CA GLY A 79 -3.63 9.91 2.83
C GLY A 79 -3.44 9.04 4.05
N LEU A 80 -2.21 8.82 4.51
CA LEU A 80 -1.91 8.00 5.70
C LEU A 80 -2.59 8.51 6.97
N ARG A 81 -2.93 9.81 7.04
CA ARG A 81 -3.72 10.37 8.14
C ARG A 81 -5.03 9.62 8.39
N LYS A 82 -5.66 9.03 7.37
CA LYS A 82 -6.87 8.22 7.55
C LYS A 82 -6.64 7.00 8.44
N LEU A 83 -5.46 6.40 8.31
CA LEU A 83 -5.01 5.24 9.08
C LEU A 83 -4.65 5.66 10.52
N TRP A 84 -3.95 6.78 10.67
CA TRP A 84 -3.54 7.31 11.97
C TRP A 84 -4.71 7.77 12.84
N GLU A 85 -5.68 8.44 12.20
CA GLU A 85 -6.87 8.98 12.85
C GLU A 85 -7.98 7.94 13.04
N LYS A 86 -7.78 6.70 12.54
CA LYS A 86 -8.76 5.61 12.58
C LYS A 86 -10.11 6.04 11.99
N GLU A 87 -10.10 6.57 10.77
CA GLU A 87 -11.33 6.98 10.06
C GLU A 87 -12.31 5.82 9.86
N ASP A 88 -11.78 4.60 9.73
CA ASP A 88 -12.55 3.36 9.79
C ASP A 88 -12.52 2.85 11.24
N PRO A 89 -13.68 2.87 11.95
CA PRO A 89 -13.75 2.51 13.36
C PRO A 89 -13.51 1.01 13.60
N ASP A 90 -13.67 0.16 12.57
CA ASP A 90 -13.54 -1.29 12.69
C ASP A 90 -12.07 -1.76 12.64
N LEU A 91 -11.11 -0.85 12.48
CA LEU A 91 -9.69 -1.17 12.48
C LEU A 91 -9.21 -1.66 13.86
N PRO A 92 -8.31 -2.67 13.91
CA PRO A 92 -7.97 -3.39 15.15
C PRO A 92 -6.97 -2.68 16.08
N TRP A 93 -6.43 -1.52 15.70
CA TRP A 93 -5.49 -0.74 16.51
C TRP A 93 -6.16 0.49 17.12
N GLU A 94 -5.50 1.12 18.11
CA GLU A 94 -5.99 2.35 18.72
C GLU A 94 -5.48 3.61 18.03
N LYS A 95 -6.27 4.69 18.09
CA LYS A 95 -5.86 5.97 17.53
C LYS A 95 -4.54 6.44 18.18
N GLY A 96 -3.56 6.81 17.35
CA GLY A 96 -2.23 7.21 17.79
C GLY A 96 -1.19 6.07 17.87
N GLU A 97 -1.61 4.81 17.70
CA GLU A 97 -0.68 3.67 17.61
C GLU A 97 0.20 3.75 16.34
N PHE A 98 -0.36 4.25 15.25
CA PHE A 98 0.34 4.58 14.02
C PHE A 98 0.37 6.09 13.76
N ASN A 99 1.50 6.57 13.25
CA ASN A 99 1.78 7.96 12.87
C ASN A 99 2.88 8.02 11.79
N ASP A 100 3.35 9.22 11.48
CA ASP A 100 4.38 9.47 10.45
C ASP A 100 5.76 8.87 10.77
N SER A 101 6.09 8.67 12.05
CA SER A 101 7.38 8.09 12.46
C SER A 101 7.44 6.57 12.34
N ASN A 102 6.31 5.89 12.20
CA ASN A 102 6.24 4.42 12.18
C ASN A 102 5.35 3.85 11.06
N THR A 103 4.90 4.66 10.10
CA THR A 103 4.07 4.21 8.98
C THR A 103 4.75 4.51 7.66
N LEU A 104 4.82 3.51 6.79
CA LEU A 104 5.36 3.63 5.45
C LEU A 104 4.33 3.19 4.41
N LEU A 105 4.14 4.01 3.38
CA LEU A 105 3.40 3.66 2.17
C LEU A 105 4.38 3.21 1.07
N LEU A 106 4.09 2.10 0.41
CA LEU A 106 4.76 1.70 -0.83
C LEU A 106 3.80 1.93 -1.99
N ASP A 107 4.07 2.85 -2.90
CA ASP A 107 3.21 3.07 -4.06
C ASP A 107 4.05 3.52 -5.25
N ASP A 108 3.83 2.93 -6.41
CA ASP A 108 4.59 3.25 -7.63
C ASP A 108 4.15 4.58 -8.27
N SER A 109 3.13 5.25 -7.72
CA SER A 109 2.55 6.46 -8.26
C SER A 109 2.73 7.64 -7.30
N PRO A 110 3.76 8.49 -7.50
CA PRO A 110 4.09 9.60 -6.61
C PRO A 110 2.92 10.52 -6.25
N TYR A 111 2.05 10.80 -7.22
CA TYR A 111 0.89 11.68 -7.02
C TYR A 111 -0.10 11.14 -5.96
N LYS A 112 -0.15 9.82 -5.71
CA LYS A 112 -1.08 9.26 -4.71
C LYS A 112 -0.66 9.61 -3.29
N ALA A 113 0.61 9.94 -3.05
CA ALA A 113 1.15 10.25 -1.74
C ALA A 113 1.23 11.75 -1.44
N LEU A 114 0.64 12.61 -2.28
CA LEU A 114 0.73 14.07 -2.13
C LEU A 114 0.20 14.62 -0.80
N LEU A 115 -0.63 13.86 -0.08
CA LEU A 115 -1.18 14.23 1.23
C LEU A 115 -0.29 13.78 2.41
N ASN A 116 0.80 13.07 2.13
CA ASN A 116 1.61 12.42 3.15
C ASN A 116 2.85 13.26 3.49
N PRO A 117 3.32 13.25 4.76
CA PRO A 117 4.58 13.88 5.13
C PRO A 117 5.77 13.30 4.36
N LYS A 118 6.86 14.07 4.30
CA LYS A 118 8.12 13.60 3.71
C LYS A 118 8.59 12.32 4.41
N HIS A 119 9.28 11.45 3.66
CA HIS A 119 9.87 10.20 4.15
C HIS A 119 8.88 9.12 4.63
N THR A 120 7.57 9.31 4.43
CA THR A 120 6.55 8.29 4.75
C THR A 120 6.13 7.45 3.56
N THR A 121 6.74 7.64 2.38
CA THR A 121 6.40 6.88 1.17
C THR A 121 7.66 6.53 0.37
N ILE A 122 7.73 5.28 -0.08
CA ILE A 122 8.72 4.78 -1.04
C ILE A 122 8.03 4.55 -2.39
N PHE A 123 8.70 4.97 -3.47
CA PHE A 123 8.20 4.90 -4.84
C PHE A 123 9.05 3.92 -5.68
N PRO A 124 8.73 2.60 -5.66
CA PRO A 124 9.41 1.64 -6.53
C PRO A 124 9.04 1.88 -7.99
N CYS A 125 9.87 1.35 -8.90
CA CYS A 125 9.50 1.28 -10.31
C CYS A 125 8.19 0.51 -10.52
N SER A 126 7.31 1.01 -11.39
CA SER A 126 6.07 0.31 -11.76
C SER A 126 6.37 -1.04 -12.39
N TYR A 127 5.82 -2.10 -11.81
CA TYR A 127 5.89 -3.46 -12.35
C TYR A 127 5.26 -3.54 -13.75
N ARG A 128 5.94 -4.23 -14.66
CA ARG A 128 5.43 -4.53 -16.01
C ARG A 128 5.54 -6.02 -16.28
N TYR A 129 4.42 -6.68 -16.58
CA TYR A 129 4.36 -8.13 -16.76
C TYR A 129 5.29 -8.68 -17.86
N TYR A 130 5.63 -7.84 -18.85
CA TYR A 130 6.55 -8.20 -19.94
C TYR A 130 8.03 -7.94 -19.62
N HIS A 131 8.34 -7.33 -18.47
CA HIS A 131 9.71 -7.19 -17.97
C HIS A 131 10.09 -8.43 -17.15
N THR A 132 10.62 -9.45 -17.82
CA THR A 132 10.95 -10.75 -17.20
C THR A 132 12.17 -10.74 -16.29
N ARG A 133 12.87 -9.61 -16.18
CA ARG A 133 14.06 -9.40 -15.32
C ARG A 133 13.84 -8.32 -14.26
N ASP A 134 12.58 -8.10 -13.87
CA ASP A 134 12.26 -7.20 -12.76
C ASP A 134 12.90 -7.73 -11.47
N SER A 135 13.80 -6.93 -10.89
CA SER A 135 14.51 -7.23 -9.65
C SER A 135 14.39 -6.09 -8.63
N GLU A 136 13.47 -5.14 -8.87
CA GLU A 136 13.31 -3.92 -8.07
C GLU A 136 13.11 -4.23 -6.58
N LEU A 137 12.35 -5.30 -6.31
CA LEU A 137 11.98 -5.79 -4.98
C LEU A 137 12.77 -7.03 -4.57
N GLY A 138 13.81 -7.38 -5.33
CA GLY A 138 14.66 -8.54 -5.11
C GLY A 138 16.06 -8.13 -4.64
N PRO A 139 16.92 -9.12 -4.33
CA PRO A 139 18.32 -8.85 -3.97
C PRO A 139 19.03 -8.02 -5.06
N GLY A 140 19.60 -6.88 -4.68
CA GLY A 140 20.26 -5.96 -5.60
C GLY A 140 19.35 -4.95 -6.32
N GLY A 141 18.04 -4.94 -6.04
CA GLY A 141 17.10 -3.92 -6.52
C GLY A 141 17.19 -2.60 -5.74
N ASP A 142 16.44 -1.57 -6.14
CA ASP A 142 16.47 -0.26 -5.48
C ASP A 142 15.68 -0.24 -4.15
N VAL A 143 14.72 -1.15 -3.98
CA VAL A 143 14.01 -1.34 -2.72
C VAL A 143 14.56 -2.57 -2.02
N GLN A 144 15.53 -2.33 -1.15
CA GLN A 144 16.17 -3.37 -0.34
C GLN A 144 15.68 -3.33 1.11
N VAL A 145 15.75 -4.48 1.74
CA VAL A 145 15.40 -4.73 3.14
C VAL A 145 16.56 -5.36 3.87
#